data_AF-T0ZIG8-F1
#
_entry.id   AF-T0ZIG8-F1
#
_cell.length_a   1.000
_cell.length_b   1.000
_cell.length_c   1.000
_cell.angle_alpha   90.00
_cell.angle_beta   90.00
_cell.angle_gamma   90.00
#
_symmetry.space_group_name_H-M   'P 1'
#
loop_
_entity.id
_entity.type
_entity.pdbx_description
1 polymer ?
#
loop_
_entity_poly.entity_id
_entity_poly.type
_entity_poly.pdbx_seq_one_letter_code
_entity_poly.pdbx_strand_id
1 'polypeptide(L)'
;LDLWIAYDNAYSEVTFGGDRAPSLLEIPGARERTVEFHSFSKTFGMAGWRLGFAVGAADLVAPLVALKSQVDSGASRPLQRAAVAALDLYRGAERPPDVQRSVDEYARRMTRLVEGLRDRGYAVEAPRGTLYLWQRAPHDDAAGFAARLLADHGVLVTPGSAFGERGAAFVRWSVTNPLPVIEAALERLPRAPISGDGPRSATDDRSGVGVAAQADRRRSSSARTSG
;
A
#
# COMPACT_ATOMS: atom_id res chain seq x y z
N LEU A 1 24.84 -3.59 -17.39
CA LEU A 1 23.49 -3.41 -17.97
C LEU A 1 23.26 -1.91 -18.12
N ASP A 2 22.81 -1.48 -19.29
CA ASP A 2 22.39 -0.09 -19.51
C ASP A 2 20.87 -0.01 -19.33
N LEU A 3 20.45 0.21 -18.08
CA LEU A 3 19.04 0.19 -17.69
C LEU A 3 18.72 1.44 -16.88
N TRP A 4 17.65 2.11 -17.28
CA TRP A 4 17.03 3.19 -16.52
C TRP A 4 15.92 2.64 -15.62
N ILE A 5 15.78 3.19 -14.42
CA ILE A 5 14.78 2.76 -13.44
C ILE A 5 13.78 3.89 -13.22
N ALA A 6 12.50 3.61 -13.40
CA ALA A 6 11.40 4.45 -12.97
C ALA A 6 10.73 3.80 -11.75
N TYR A 7 10.78 4.46 -10.60
CA TYR A 7 10.29 3.92 -9.34
C TYR A 7 9.11 4.73 -8.80
N ASP A 8 7.94 4.09 -8.66
CA ASP A 8 6.77 4.71 -8.03
C ASP A 8 6.81 4.46 -6.51
N ASN A 9 7.09 5.52 -5.76
CA ASN A 9 7.14 5.49 -4.30
C ASN A 9 5.97 6.27 -3.68
N ALA A 10 4.78 6.20 -4.28
CA ALA A 10 3.58 6.89 -3.79
C ALA A 10 3.08 6.44 -2.41
N TYR A 11 3.48 5.24 -1.95
CA TYR A 11 3.12 4.69 -0.63
C TYR A 11 4.29 4.73 0.36
N SER A 12 5.32 5.55 0.12
CA SER A 12 6.54 5.62 0.94
C SER A 12 6.27 5.76 2.44
N GLU A 13 5.21 6.48 2.78
CA GLU A 13 4.80 6.76 4.16
C GLU A 13 3.75 5.81 4.72
N VAL A 14 3.10 5.01 3.87
CA VAL A 14 2.04 4.09 4.29
C VAL A 14 2.66 2.73 4.58
N THR A 15 3.37 2.63 5.69
CA THR A 15 3.96 1.37 6.18
C THR A 15 3.53 1.10 7.62
N PHE A 16 3.49 -0.17 7.99
CA PHE A 16 2.99 -0.61 9.29
C PHE A 16 4.10 -1.24 10.13
N GLY A 17 3.84 -1.44 11.43
CA GLY A 17 4.75 -2.18 12.31
C GLY A 17 6.15 -1.55 12.49
N GLY A 18 6.29 -0.25 12.20
CA GLY A 18 7.58 0.45 12.22
C GLY A 18 8.47 0.18 11.00
N ASP A 19 7.96 -0.49 9.95
CA ASP A 19 8.69 -0.63 8.70
C ASP A 19 8.92 0.72 8.01
N ARG A 20 10.00 0.84 7.24
CA ARG A 20 10.28 1.98 6.35
C ARG A 20 10.32 1.49 4.91
N ALA A 21 9.60 2.16 4.02
CA ALA A 21 9.75 1.92 2.58
C ALA A 21 11.07 2.56 2.12
N PRO A 22 11.98 1.82 1.49
CA PRO A 22 13.23 2.39 1.00
C PRO A 22 12.98 3.29 -0.20
N SER A 23 13.74 4.39 -0.28
CA SER A 23 13.94 5.10 -1.54
C SER A 23 15.04 4.40 -2.33
N LEU A 24 14.87 4.30 -3.65
CA LEU A 24 15.92 3.75 -4.50
C LEU A 24 17.15 4.66 -4.52
N LEU A 25 16.97 5.96 -4.27
CA LEU A 25 18.03 6.97 -4.24
C LEU A 25 18.94 6.86 -2.99
N GLU A 26 18.61 5.98 -2.04
CA GLU A 26 19.48 5.59 -0.92
C GLU A 26 20.57 4.59 -1.36
N ILE A 27 20.36 3.90 -2.50
CA ILE A 27 21.30 2.89 -2.99
C ILE A 27 22.47 3.57 -3.72
N PRO A 28 23.74 3.26 -3.36
CA PRO A 28 24.90 3.79 -4.06
C PRO A 28 24.83 3.52 -5.57
N GLY A 29 25.03 4.56 -6.39
CA GLY A 29 25.00 4.46 -7.85
C GLY A 29 23.59 4.47 -8.49
N ALA A 30 22.52 4.53 -7.69
CA ALA A 30 21.16 4.55 -8.23
C ALA A 30 20.72 5.94 -8.72
N ARG A 31 21.32 7.02 -8.18
CA ARG A 31 20.96 8.41 -8.51
C ARG A 31 21.26 8.78 -9.96
N GLU A 32 22.23 8.11 -10.54
CA GLU A 32 22.69 8.30 -11.91
C GLU A 32 21.77 7.62 -12.93
N ARG A 33 20.88 6.71 -12.49
CA ARG A 33 20.08 5.85 -13.38
C ARG A 33 18.60 5.73 -13.02
N THR A 34 18.15 6.40 -11.95
CA THR A 34 16.79 6.27 -11.43
C THR A 34 16.06 7.60 -11.46
N VAL A 35 14.78 7.58 -11.80
CA VAL A 35 13.80 8.60 -11.47
C VAL A 35 12.77 8.00 -10.50
N GLU A 36 12.60 8.63 -9.35
CA GLU A 36 11.65 8.24 -8.31
C GLU A 36 10.47 9.23 -8.29
N PHE A 37 9.26 8.69 -8.30
CA PHE A 37 8.00 9.43 -8.32
C PHE A 37 7.31 9.36 -6.96
N HIS A 38 6.78 10.49 -6.51
CA HIS A 38 6.00 10.58 -5.28
C HIS A 38 4.64 11.23 -5.53
N SER A 39 3.68 10.92 -4.66
CA SER A 39 2.35 11.49 -4.69
C SER A 39 1.95 12.05 -3.33
N PHE A 40 1.36 13.25 -3.32
CA PHE A 40 0.72 13.80 -2.14
C PHE A 40 -0.61 13.08 -1.79
N SER A 41 -1.11 12.26 -2.70
CA SER A 41 -2.43 11.61 -2.59
C SER A 41 -2.56 10.73 -1.35
N LYS A 42 -1.51 9.97 -1.03
CA LYS A 42 -1.55 8.90 -0.04
C LYS A 42 -0.93 9.34 1.27
N THR A 43 0.20 10.04 1.20
CA THR A 43 0.91 10.60 2.36
C THR A 43 0.07 11.65 3.08
N PHE A 44 -0.53 12.59 2.34
CA PHE A 44 -1.20 13.76 2.93
C PHE A 44 -2.73 13.77 2.71
N GLY A 45 -3.31 12.66 2.22
CA GLY A 45 -4.74 12.58 1.93
C GLY A 45 -5.22 13.48 0.78
N MET A 46 -4.31 13.96 -0.08
CA MET A 46 -4.61 14.95 -1.13
C MET A 46 -4.99 14.30 -2.49
N ALA A 47 -5.72 13.18 -2.49
CA ALA A 47 -5.92 12.37 -3.70
C ALA A 47 -6.58 13.13 -4.87
N GLY A 48 -7.54 14.00 -4.57
CA GLY A 48 -8.24 14.85 -5.54
C GLY A 48 -7.41 16.03 -6.07
N TRP A 49 -6.23 16.31 -5.49
CA TRP A 49 -5.44 17.51 -5.81
C TRP A 49 -4.49 17.29 -6.98
N ARG A 50 -4.28 16.03 -7.37
CA ARG A 50 -3.44 15.63 -8.52
C ARG A 50 -2.02 16.23 -8.45
N LEU A 51 -1.42 16.16 -7.27
CA LEU A 51 -0.10 16.71 -6.99
C LEU A 51 0.91 15.60 -6.66
N GLY A 52 2.11 15.75 -7.18
CA GLY A 52 3.23 14.82 -7.03
C GLY A 52 4.52 15.47 -7.53
N PHE A 53 5.63 14.75 -7.41
CA PHE A 53 6.92 15.19 -7.92
C PHE A 53 7.75 14.00 -8.38
N ALA A 54 8.77 14.28 -9.18
CA ALA A 54 9.78 13.32 -9.61
C ALA A 54 11.17 13.84 -9.23
N VAL A 55 12.04 12.95 -8.76
CA VAL A 55 13.41 13.27 -8.34
C VAL A 55 14.35 12.16 -8.79
N GLY A 56 15.55 12.48 -9.25
CA GLY A 56 16.48 11.46 -9.74
C GLY A 56 17.52 11.99 -10.73
N ALA A 57 17.98 11.11 -11.61
CA ALA A 57 18.98 11.38 -12.62
C ALA A 57 18.59 12.59 -13.50
N ALA A 58 19.48 13.57 -13.63
CA ALA A 58 19.23 14.77 -14.42
C ALA A 58 18.86 14.43 -15.88
N ASP A 59 19.52 13.43 -16.46
CA ASP A 59 19.29 12.95 -17.83
C ASP A 59 17.90 12.30 -18.01
N LEU A 60 17.22 11.91 -16.93
CA LEU A 60 15.83 11.45 -16.96
C LEU A 60 14.83 12.57 -16.64
N VAL A 61 15.18 13.45 -15.71
CA VAL A 61 14.29 14.54 -15.28
C VAL A 61 14.19 15.65 -16.34
N ALA A 62 15.29 16.01 -17.01
CA ALA A 62 15.28 17.08 -18.00
C ALA A 62 14.34 16.79 -19.20
N PRO A 63 14.37 15.59 -19.83
CA PRO A 63 13.39 15.23 -20.85
C PRO A 63 11.94 15.22 -20.33
N LEU A 64 11.71 14.78 -19.09
CA LEU A 64 10.38 14.81 -18.48
C LEU A 64 9.84 16.24 -18.35
N VAL A 65 10.69 17.19 -17.94
CA VAL A 65 10.33 18.63 -17.86
C VAL A 65 10.05 19.19 -19.26
N ALA A 66 10.90 18.88 -20.24
CA ALA A 66 10.71 19.31 -21.62
C ALA A 66 9.38 18.80 -22.20
N LEU A 67 9.05 17.53 -22.00
CA LEU A 67 7.77 16.95 -22.41
C LEU A 67 6.60 17.63 -21.68
N LYS A 68 6.69 17.82 -20.35
CA LYS A 68 5.63 18.48 -19.57
C LYS A 68 5.30 19.86 -20.13
N SER A 69 6.29 20.63 -20.57
CA SER A 69 6.08 21.96 -21.16
C SER A 69 5.18 21.97 -22.40
N GLN A 70 5.03 20.82 -23.07
CA GLN A 70 4.19 20.64 -24.26
C GLN A 70 2.83 20.00 -23.93
N VAL A 71 2.66 19.46 -22.72
CA VAL A 71 1.45 18.72 -22.31
C VAL A 71 0.60 19.54 -21.34
N ASP A 72 1.22 20.31 -20.44
CA ASP A 72 0.53 21.14 -19.46
C ASP A 72 1.35 22.38 -19.02
N SER A 73 0.69 23.32 -18.35
CA SER A 73 1.30 24.56 -17.85
C SER A 73 1.87 24.44 -16.43
N GLY A 74 2.13 23.22 -15.96
CA GLY A 74 2.55 22.93 -14.60
C GLY A 74 1.39 22.82 -13.59
N ALA A 75 1.74 22.38 -12.37
CA ALA A 75 0.77 22.28 -11.29
C ALA A 75 0.31 23.67 -10.81
N SER A 76 -0.95 23.77 -10.36
CA SER A 76 -1.53 25.01 -9.82
C SER A 76 -0.66 25.62 -8.69
N ARG A 77 -0.36 26.92 -8.77
CA ARG A 77 0.51 27.62 -7.79
C ARG A 77 -0.01 27.54 -6.36
N PRO A 78 -1.32 27.74 -6.07
CA PRO A 78 -1.87 27.46 -4.75
C PRO A 78 -1.58 26.03 -4.25
N LEU A 79 -1.69 25.02 -5.12
CA LEU A 79 -1.41 23.64 -4.72
C LEU A 79 0.08 23.41 -4.48
N GLN A 80 0.97 24.05 -5.24
CA GLN A 80 2.41 24.02 -4.97
C GLN A 80 2.73 24.62 -3.59
N ARG A 81 2.09 25.73 -3.20
CA ARG A 81 2.26 26.30 -1.85
C ARG A 81 1.76 25.37 -0.75
N ALA A 82 0.65 24.67 -0.99
CA ALA A 82 0.17 23.66 -0.06
C ALA A 82 1.13 22.46 0.06
N ALA A 83 1.74 22.03 -1.05
CA ALA A 83 2.78 21.00 -1.04
C ALA A 83 4.01 21.42 -0.22
N VAL A 84 4.48 22.66 -0.40
CA VAL A 84 5.58 23.22 0.40
C VAL A 84 5.22 23.15 1.88
N ALA A 85 4.04 23.67 2.27
CA ALA A 85 3.59 23.62 3.66
C ALA A 85 3.50 22.19 4.21
N ALA A 86 3.03 21.22 3.41
CA ALA A 86 2.93 19.82 3.82
C ALA A 86 4.31 19.16 3.99
N LEU A 87 5.26 19.43 3.10
CA LEU A 87 6.63 18.93 3.21
C LEU A 87 7.37 19.58 4.38
N ASP A 88 7.14 20.87 4.65
CA ASP A 88 7.73 21.60 5.77
C ASP A 88 7.25 21.13 7.15
N LEU A 89 6.25 20.24 7.22
CA LEU A 89 5.87 19.57 8.47
C LEU A 89 6.88 18.51 8.89
N TYR A 90 7.68 17.97 7.95
CA TYR A 90 8.68 16.96 8.25
C TYR A 90 9.82 17.54 9.08
N ARG A 91 10.34 16.71 9.99
CA ARG A 91 11.52 17.01 10.82
C ARG A 91 12.51 15.85 10.64
N GLY A 92 13.38 15.99 9.64
CA GLY A 92 14.24 14.88 9.21
C GLY A 92 13.41 13.76 8.59
N ALA A 93 13.68 12.51 9.00
CA ALA A 93 13.01 11.31 8.49
C ALA A 93 11.73 10.94 9.26
N GLU A 94 11.33 11.73 10.27
CA GLU A 94 10.15 11.45 11.08
C GLU A 94 8.86 11.93 10.42
N ARG A 95 7.83 11.09 10.50
CA ARG A 95 6.49 11.42 10.00
C ARG A 95 5.88 12.55 10.83
N PRO A 96 5.24 13.54 10.17
CA PRO A 96 4.38 14.48 10.87
C PRO A 96 3.25 13.78 11.63
N PRO A 97 2.77 14.32 12.76
CA PRO A 97 1.71 13.72 13.57
C PRO A 97 0.44 13.36 12.77
N ASP A 98 0.03 14.18 11.81
CA ASP A 98 -1.17 13.92 11.00
C ASP A 98 -0.98 12.80 9.96
N VAL A 99 0.23 12.68 9.42
CA VAL A 99 0.59 11.54 8.56
C VAL A 99 0.60 10.27 9.41
N GLN A 100 1.22 10.30 10.59
CA GLN A 100 1.25 9.15 11.50
C GLN A 100 -0.17 8.72 11.92
N ARG A 101 -1.04 9.66 12.28
CA ARG A 101 -2.44 9.40 12.61
C ARG A 101 -3.19 8.70 11.48
N SER A 102 -2.93 9.12 10.23
CA SER A 102 -3.52 8.49 9.04
C SER A 102 -3.01 7.06 8.86
N VAL A 103 -1.70 6.84 9.04
CA VAL A 103 -1.08 5.51 8.97
C VAL A 103 -1.63 4.58 10.05
N ASP A 104 -1.79 5.07 11.28
CA ASP A 104 -2.33 4.29 12.40
C ASP A 104 -3.78 3.84 12.12
N GLU A 105 -4.60 4.74 11.55
CA GLU A 105 -5.97 4.40 11.17
C GLU A 105 -6.00 3.39 10.02
N TYR A 106 -5.12 3.49 9.02
CA TYR A 106 -5.00 2.45 8.00
C TYR A 106 -4.52 1.12 8.57
N ALA A 107 -3.59 1.12 9.52
CA ALA A 107 -3.10 -0.08 10.19
C ALA A 107 -4.23 -0.77 10.99
N ARG A 108 -5.06 0.02 11.69
CA ARG A 108 -6.24 -0.46 12.42
C ARG A 108 -7.24 -1.11 11.48
N ARG A 109 -7.56 -0.45 10.36
CA ARG A 109 -8.47 -0.98 9.33
C ARG A 109 -7.92 -2.24 8.66
N MET A 110 -6.62 -2.27 8.34
CA MET A 110 -5.96 -3.44 7.76
C MET A 110 -5.95 -4.62 8.72
N THR A 111 -5.69 -4.37 10.01
CA THR A 111 -5.77 -5.40 11.06
C THR A 111 -7.16 -6.01 11.08
N ARG A 112 -8.21 -5.19 11.20
CA ARG A 112 -9.59 -5.67 11.25
C ARG A 112 -10.00 -6.44 10.01
N LEU A 113 -9.62 -5.96 8.82
CA LEU A 113 -9.89 -6.63 7.55
C LEU A 113 -9.24 -8.02 7.52
N VAL A 114 -7.95 -8.12 7.86
CA VAL A 114 -7.20 -9.39 7.86
C VAL A 114 -7.80 -10.38 8.86
N GLU A 115 -8.10 -9.93 10.08
CA GLU A 115 -8.73 -10.76 11.11
C GLU A 115 -10.11 -11.23 10.67
N GLY A 116 -10.97 -10.32 10.20
CA GLY A 116 -12.31 -10.67 9.76
C GLY A 116 -12.31 -11.64 8.57
N LEU A 117 -11.38 -11.50 7.62
CA LEU A 117 -11.24 -12.46 6.52
C LEU A 117 -10.81 -13.84 7.04
N ARG A 118 -9.88 -13.90 8.00
CA ARG A 118 -9.46 -15.16 8.63
C ARG A 118 -10.59 -15.81 9.43
N ASP A 119 -11.38 -15.04 10.16
CA ASP A 119 -12.57 -15.53 10.89
C ASP A 119 -13.60 -16.15 9.95
N ARG A 120 -13.64 -15.70 8.69
CA ARG A 120 -14.48 -16.27 7.63
C ARG A 120 -13.82 -17.43 6.89
N GLY A 121 -12.61 -17.85 7.28
CA GLY A 121 -11.89 -18.98 6.69
C GLY A 121 -11.04 -18.63 5.47
N TYR A 122 -10.88 -17.35 5.13
CA TYR A 122 -10.01 -16.95 4.01
C TYR A 122 -8.54 -16.92 4.46
N ALA A 123 -7.68 -17.57 3.68
CA ALA A 123 -6.24 -17.50 3.86
C ALA A 123 -5.70 -16.15 3.36
N VAL A 124 -5.25 -15.30 4.29
CA VAL A 124 -4.67 -13.99 4.00
C VAL A 124 -3.45 -13.71 4.87
N GLU A 125 -2.48 -13.00 4.29
CA GLU A 125 -1.30 -12.49 4.97
C GLU A 125 -1.38 -10.98 5.11
N ALA A 126 -0.98 -10.47 6.26
CA ALA A 126 -0.98 -9.04 6.52
C ALA A 126 0.13 -8.36 5.70
N PRO A 127 -0.16 -7.30 4.92
CA PRO A 127 0.85 -6.57 4.18
C PRO A 127 1.69 -5.69 5.13
N ARG A 128 2.90 -5.37 4.71
CA ARG A 128 3.81 -4.46 5.45
C ARG A 128 3.48 -2.97 5.27
N GLY A 129 2.57 -2.65 4.36
CA GLY A 129 2.19 -1.28 4.04
C GLY A 129 1.15 -1.21 2.93
N THR A 130 1.03 -0.04 2.32
CA THR A 130 0.00 0.33 1.33
C THR A 130 -1.41 0.43 1.92
N LEU A 131 -2.40 0.68 1.05
CA LEU A 131 -3.81 0.73 1.39
C LEU A 131 -4.56 -0.55 0.99
N TYR A 132 -3.83 -1.59 0.56
CA TYR A 132 -4.42 -2.74 -0.10
C TYR A 132 -3.98 -4.07 0.53
N LEU A 133 -4.93 -4.99 0.61
CA LEU A 133 -4.68 -6.40 0.90
C LEU A 133 -4.88 -7.19 -0.39
N TRP A 134 -3.89 -8.02 -0.71
CA TRP A 134 -3.91 -8.91 -1.86
C TRP A 134 -4.24 -10.33 -1.39
N GLN A 135 -5.45 -10.80 -1.70
CA GLN A 135 -5.96 -12.09 -1.27
C GLN A 135 -6.06 -13.03 -2.47
N ARG A 136 -5.59 -14.28 -2.34
CA ARG A 136 -5.92 -15.34 -3.31
C ARG A 136 -7.41 -15.71 -3.18
N ALA A 137 -8.14 -15.69 -4.29
CA ALA A 137 -9.54 -16.10 -4.28
C ALA A 137 -9.67 -17.60 -3.89
N PRO A 138 -10.77 -18.01 -3.24
CA PRO A 138 -10.97 -19.40 -2.79
C PRO A 138 -11.08 -20.43 -3.92
N HIS A 139 -11.21 -19.99 -5.18
CA HIS A 139 -11.22 -20.81 -6.39
C HIS A 139 -10.38 -20.13 -7.49
N ASP A 140 -10.12 -20.82 -8.59
CA ASP A 140 -9.31 -20.29 -9.70
C ASP A 140 -10.04 -19.25 -10.58
N ASP A 141 -11.21 -18.78 -10.15
CA ASP A 141 -11.98 -17.70 -10.78
C ASP A 141 -12.13 -16.50 -9.81
N ALA A 142 -11.12 -15.63 -9.77
CA ALA A 142 -11.17 -14.43 -8.94
C ALA A 142 -12.13 -13.35 -9.48
N ALA A 143 -12.33 -13.30 -10.80
CA ALA A 143 -13.23 -12.34 -11.43
C ALA A 143 -14.70 -12.63 -11.10
N GLY A 144 -15.12 -13.88 -11.25
CA GLY A 144 -16.46 -14.30 -10.84
C GLY A 144 -16.62 -14.29 -9.32
N PHE A 145 -15.57 -14.56 -8.54
CA PHE A 145 -15.63 -14.33 -7.09
C PHE A 145 -15.92 -12.87 -6.74
N ALA A 146 -15.21 -11.92 -7.35
CA ALA A 146 -15.45 -10.49 -7.16
C ALA A 146 -16.87 -10.08 -7.60
N ALA A 147 -17.35 -10.61 -8.73
CA ALA A 147 -18.70 -10.36 -9.23
C ALA A 147 -19.79 -10.89 -8.29
N ARG A 148 -19.63 -12.12 -7.76
CA ARG A 148 -20.56 -12.72 -6.79
C ARG A 148 -20.57 -11.96 -5.46
N LEU A 149 -19.41 -11.55 -4.95
CA LEU A 149 -19.36 -10.69 -3.76
C LEU A 149 -20.14 -9.39 -3.94
N LEU A 150 -20.08 -8.77 -5.12
CA LEU A 150 -20.84 -7.57 -5.40
C LEU A 150 -22.34 -7.87 -5.50
N ALA A 151 -22.73 -8.85 -6.33
CA ALA A 151 -24.12 -9.16 -6.63
C ALA A 151 -24.89 -9.69 -5.42
N ASP A 152 -24.29 -10.62 -4.67
CA ASP A 152 -24.99 -11.39 -3.64
C ASP A 152 -24.77 -10.80 -2.24
N HIS A 153 -23.65 -10.09 -2.02
CA HIS A 153 -23.25 -9.60 -0.69
C HIS A 153 -23.06 -8.08 -0.62
N GLY A 154 -23.17 -7.37 -1.74
CA GLY A 154 -22.96 -5.92 -1.79
C GLY A 154 -21.54 -5.49 -1.42
N VAL A 155 -20.54 -6.36 -1.65
CA VAL A 155 -19.13 -6.10 -1.34
C VAL A 155 -18.34 -5.99 -2.63
N LEU A 156 -17.84 -4.77 -2.92
CA LEU A 156 -17.00 -4.52 -4.09
C LEU A 156 -15.52 -4.76 -3.76
N VAL A 157 -14.89 -5.68 -4.49
CA VAL A 157 -13.44 -5.89 -4.52
C VAL A 157 -12.92 -5.78 -5.95
N THR A 158 -11.64 -5.48 -6.15
CA THR A 158 -11.07 -5.41 -7.50
C THR A 158 -10.53 -6.79 -7.90
N PRO A 159 -10.96 -7.37 -9.03
CA PRO A 159 -10.37 -8.61 -9.52
C PRO A 159 -8.91 -8.38 -9.92
N GLY A 160 -8.06 -9.32 -9.58
CA GLY A 160 -6.61 -9.18 -9.75
C GLY A 160 -6.16 -9.23 -11.20
N SER A 161 -6.98 -9.76 -12.10
CA SER A 161 -6.79 -9.69 -13.56
C SER A 161 -6.69 -8.25 -14.08
N ALA A 162 -7.25 -7.27 -13.38
CA ALA A 162 -7.07 -5.85 -13.68
C ALA A 162 -5.61 -5.35 -13.50
N PHE A 163 -4.75 -6.13 -12.84
CA PHE A 163 -3.32 -5.86 -12.63
C PHE A 163 -2.42 -6.78 -13.45
N GLY A 164 -2.98 -7.50 -14.44
CA GLY A 164 -2.28 -8.42 -15.33
C GLY A 164 -2.57 -9.88 -15.04
N GLU A 165 -2.16 -10.75 -15.96
CA GLU A 165 -2.49 -12.19 -15.97
C GLU A 165 -2.01 -12.90 -14.70
N ARG A 166 -0.85 -12.51 -14.16
CA ARG A 166 -0.30 -13.09 -12.92
C ARG A 166 -1.14 -12.77 -11.68
N GLY A 167 -2.05 -11.80 -11.77
CA GLY A 167 -3.01 -11.46 -10.72
C GLY A 167 -4.36 -12.17 -10.85
N ALA A 168 -4.60 -12.96 -11.90
CA ALA A 168 -5.93 -13.52 -12.19
C ALA A 168 -6.51 -14.43 -11.07
N ALA A 169 -5.66 -15.00 -10.22
CA ALA A 169 -6.07 -15.82 -9.07
C ALA A 169 -6.36 -15.01 -7.79
N PHE A 170 -6.26 -13.68 -7.83
CA PHE A 170 -6.33 -12.82 -6.65
C PHE A 170 -7.43 -11.77 -6.74
N VAL A 171 -7.82 -11.24 -5.60
CA VAL A 171 -8.63 -10.04 -5.46
C VAL A 171 -7.91 -9.02 -4.57
N ARG A 172 -8.15 -7.75 -4.83
CA ARG A 172 -7.62 -6.64 -4.03
C ARG A 172 -8.71 -6.00 -3.18
N TRP A 173 -8.45 -5.95 -1.89
CA TRP A 173 -9.25 -5.20 -0.93
C TRP A 173 -8.61 -3.84 -0.66
N SER A 174 -9.42 -2.83 -0.34
CA SER A 174 -8.96 -1.49 0.03
C SER A 174 -9.41 -1.12 1.44
N VAL A 175 -8.53 -0.53 2.23
CA VAL A 175 -8.84 -0.04 3.60
C VAL A 175 -9.12 1.47 3.64
N THR A 176 -9.48 2.04 2.51
CA THR A 176 -9.80 3.48 2.38
C THR A 176 -11.15 3.86 2.95
N ASN A 177 -12.07 2.90 3.14
CA ASN A 177 -13.36 3.14 3.79
C ASN A 177 -13.22 3.20 5.32
N PRO A 178 -14.11 3.91 6.02
CA PRO A 178 -14.16 3.91 7.48
C PRO A 178 -14.35 2.51 8.05
N LEU A 179 -13.85 2.27 9.27
CA LEU A 179 -13.93 0.95 9.90
C LEU A 179 -15.34 0.34 9.94
N PRO A 180 -16.42 1.09 10.28
CA PRO A 180 -17.77 0.51 10.31
C PRO A 180 -18.22 -0.05 8.96
N VAL A 181 -17.76 0.52 7.85
CA VAL A 181 -18.05 0.02 6.49
C VAL A 181 -17.29 -1.28 6.22
N ILE A 182 -16.04 -1.36 6.68
CA ILE A 182 -15.23 -2.59 6.58
C ILE A 182 -15.87 -3.71 7.41
N GLU A 183 -16.32 -3.40 8.62
CA GLU A 183 -17.00 -4.36 9.50
C GLU A 183 -18.32 -4.85 8.91
N ALA A 184 -19.15 -3.94 8.39
CA ALA A 184 -20.39 -4.30 7.70
C ALA A 184 -20.13 -5.16 6.44
N ALA A 185 -19.05 -4.89 5.70
CA ALA A 185 -18.65 -5.72 4.57
C ALA A 185 -18.24 -7.12 5.03
N LEU A 186 -17.39 -7.21 6.05
CA LEU A 186 -16.98 -8.47 6.67
C LEU A 186 -18.18 -9.27 7.16
N GLU A 187 -19.18 -8.62 7.77
CA GLU A 187 -20.41 -9.24 8.26
C GLU A 187 -21.16 -9.99 7.16
N ARG A 188 -21.25 -9.40 5.97
CA ARG A 188 -21.96 -9.94 4.80
C ARG A 188 -21.21 -11.04 4.07
N LEU A 189 -19.91 -11.22 4.31
CA LEU A 189 -19.10 -12.17 3.54
C LEU A 189 -19.56 -13.62 3.74
N PRO A 190 -19.59 -14.43 2.67
CA PRO A 190 -19.76 -15.86 2.84
C PRO A 190 -18.54 -16.43 3.56
N ARG A 191 -18.72 -17.57 4.25
CA ARG A 191 -17.58 -18.36 4.72
C ARG A 191 -16.81 -18.88 3.51
N ALA A 192 -15.49 -18.94 3.63
CA ALA A 192 -14.66 -19.59 2.65
C ALA A 192 -15.14 -21.04 2.47
N PRO A 193 -15.29 -21.51 1.23
CA PRO A 193 -15.60 -22.90 0.97
C PRO A 193 -14.50 -23.77 1.57
N ILE A 194 -14.87 -24.91 2.14
CA ILE A 194 -13.92 -25.87 2.70
C ILE A 194 -13.12 -26.43 1.52
N SER A 195 -11.92 -25.91 1.30
CA SER A 195 -11.00 -26.46 0.32
C SER A 195 -10.41 -27.75 0.88
N GLY A 196 -10.73 -28.89 0.24
CA GLY A 196 -10.19 -30.21 0.59
C GLY A 196 -8.68 -30.37 0.39
N ASP A 197 -8.00 -29.37 -0.16
CA ASP A 197 -6.54 -29.29 -0.21
C ASP A 197 -6.14 -27.81 -0.11
N GLY A 198 -5.62 -27.40 1.04
CA GLY A 198 -5.02 -26.08 1.21
C GLY A 198 -3.67 -26.00 0.47
N PRO A 199 -3.23 -24.81 0.04
CA PRO A 199 -1.88 -24.66 -0.48
C PRO A 199 -0.87 -25.03 0.60
N ARG A 200 -0.04 -26.05 0.35
CA ARG A 200 1.16 -26.33 1.16
C ARG A 200 2.11 -25.15 0.98
N SER A 201 2.23 -24.30 2.01
CA SER A 201 3.21 -23.23 2.03
C SER A 201 4.62 -23.84 2.10
N ALA A 202 5.45 -23.55 1.10
CA ALA A 202 6.89 -23.70 1.21
C ALA A 202 7.46 -22.41 1.81
N THR A 203 7.27 -22.23 3.12
CA THR A 203 8.07 -21.42 4.06
C THR A 203 7.28 -21.30 5.36
N ASP A 204 7.26 -22.39 6.11
CA ASP A 204 6.79 -22.42 7.50
C ASP A 204 7.94 -21.93 8.40
N ASP A 205 8.03 -20.60 8.59
CA ASP A 205 8.63 -19.97 9.80
C ASP A 205 8.47 -18.44 9.79
N ARG A 206 7.24 -17.93 9.73
CA ARG A 206 6.90 -16.59 10.29
C ARG A 206 5.49 -16.63 10.82
N SER A 207 5.40 -16.90 12.12
CA SER A 207 4.18 -16.86 12.93
C SER A 207 3.20 -15.76 12.51
N GLY A 208 1.93 -16.12 12.45
CA GLY A 208 0.82 -15.20 12.21
C GLY A 208 0.75 -14.15 13.32
N VAL A 209 1.02 -12.91 12.95
CA VAL A 209 0.95 -11.78 13.86
C VAL A 209 0.20 -10.65 13.15
N GLY A 210 -0.89 -10.17 13.74
CA GLY A 210 -1.63 -9.03 13.21
C GLY A 210 -0.73 -7.80 13.05
N VAL A 211 -1.12 -6.87 12.17
CA VAL A 211 -0.35 -5.66 11.84
C VAL A 211 0.03 -4.87 13.12
N ALA A 212 -0.84 -4.86 14.14
CA ALA A 212 -0.57 -4.28 15.45
C ALA A 212 0.48 -5.07 16.28
N ALA A 213 0.43 -6.39 16.27
CA ALA A 213 1.33 -7.23 17.07
C ALA A 213 2.74 -7.38 16.44
N GLN A 214 2.93 -6.96 15.18
CA GLN A 214 4.25 -6.77 14.57
C GLN A 214 4.99 -5.57 15.20
N ALA A 215 4.28 -4.58 15.76
CA ALA A 215 4.87 -3.42 16.43
C ALA A 215 5.38 -3.75 17.85
N ASP A 216 4.64 -4.56 18.62
CA ASP A 216 4.98 -4.89 20.02
C ASP A 216 6.18 -5.83 20.17
N ARG A 217 6.36 -6.78 19.24
CA ARG A 217 7.52 -7.69 19.26
C ARG A 217 8.85 -6.99 19.01
N ARG A 218 8.83 -5.82 18.36
CA ARG A 218 10.06 -5.08 18.03
C ARG A 218 10.49 -4.12 19.14
N ARG A 219 9.55 -3.51 19.87
CA ARG A 219 9.88 -2.74 21.09
C ARG A 219 10.58 -3.60 22.15
N SER A 220 10.20 -4.87 22.27
CA SER A 220 10.84 -5.84 23.18
C SER A 220 12.14 -6.47 22.64
N SER A 221 12.43 -6.31 21.34
CA SER A 221 13.68 -6.72 20.70
C SER A 221 14.75 -5.61 20.77
N SER A 222 14.37 -4.35 20.60
CA SER A 222 15.33 -3.23 20.65
C SER A 222 15.79 -2.90 22.08
N ALA A 223 15.01 -3.28 23.09
CA ALA A 223 15.39 -3.17 24.50
C ALA A 223 16.37 -4.26 24.98
N ARG A 224 16.63 -5.29 24.17
CA ARG A 224 17.55 -6.41 24.51
C ARG A 224 18.92 -6.32 23.87
N THR A 225 19.15 -5.36 22.97
CA THR A 225 20.43 -5.11 22.30
C THR A 225 21.18 -3.89 22.84
N SER A 226 20.76 -3.36 23.99
CA SER A 226 21.40 -2.23 24.68
C SER A 226 21.75 -2.57 26.13
N GLY A 227 22.35 -3.75 26.33
CA GLY A 227 22.92 -4.20 27.60
C GLY A 227 24.28 -4.85 27.36
#